data_AF-A0A8S8ZAL2-F1
#
_entry.id   AF-A0A8S8ZAL2-F1
#
_cell.length_a   1.000
_cell.length_b   1.000
_cell.length_c   1.000
_cell.angle_alpha   90.00
_cell.angle_beta   90.00
_cell.angle_gamma   90.00
#
_symmetry.space_group_name_H-M   'P 1'
#
loop_
_entity.id
_entity.type
_entity.pdbx_description
1 polymer ?
#
loop_
_entity_poly.entity_id
_entity_poly.type
_entity_poly.pdbx_seq_one_letter_code
_entity_poly.pdbx_strand_id
1 'polypeptide(L)'
;MLARTTPPDPSRWNARTEWLEQTLHSTFLWRVKYSKNQPCTLSLGDVRLSDVSDDSLRIGRPRLADALRTHTCEFPAMRDLASLVHDLSRIHHSSTTTLELTPLRLALIEGWKSTAPTEWASDEAFYSHSGGMAIWEYEQCLLDVLEATSNQSGAPEPAVTTLAYVKAYQKRMFSNRTFGALSVMAAFFGIVSLYNTFPPSMVEIPIPLGCIALSYWLHRVYKRMSPPPERPFTQLGI
;
A
#
# COMPACT_ATOMS: atom_id res chain seq x y z
N MET A 1 -19.98 -10.99 11.54
CA MET A 1 -19.49 -12.30 11.03
C MET A 1 -17.98 -12.32 11.15
N LEU A 2 -17.40 -13.40 11.68
CA LEU A 2 -15.94 -13.60 11.65
C LEU A 2 -15.56 -14.09 10.25
N ALA A 3 -14.87 -13.25 9.48
CA ALA A 3 -14.32 -13.65 8.18
C ALA A 3 -13.25 -14.73 8.39
N ARG A 4 -13.22 -15.75 7.52
CA ARG A 4 -12.17 -16.79 7.55
C ARG A 4 -10.85 -16.15 7.14
N THR A 5 -9.93 -16.02 8.10
CA THR A 5 -8.59 -15.50 7.86
C THR A 5 -7.58 -16.63 7.68
N THR A 6 -6.59 -16.41 6.82
CA THR A 6 -5.48 -17.32 6.56
C THR A 6 -4.16 -16.70 7.02
N PRO A 7 -3.13 -17.51 7.31
CA PRO A 7 -1.86 -16.98 7.75
C PRO A 7 -1.20 -16.15 6.62
N PRO A 8 -0.61 -15.00 6.96
CA PRO A 8 0.09 -14.15 6.02
C PRO A 8 1.40 -14.79 5.56
N ASP A 9 1.67 -14.72 4.25
CA ASP A 9 2.90 -15.24 3.66
C ASP A 9 3.61 -14.18 2.79
N PRO A 10 4.29 -13.20 3.42
CA PRO A 10 5.02 -12.17 2.69
C PRO A 10 6.14 -12.73 1.82
N SER A 11 6.65 -13.94 2.11
CA SER A 11 7.70 -14.56 1.33
C SER A 11 7.18 -14.94 -0.06
N ARG A 12 6.00 -15.57 -0.12
CA ARG A 12 5.35 -15.95 -1.39
C ARG A 12 4.85 -14.75 -2.17
N TRP A 13 4.33 -13.72 -1.50
CA TRP A 13 3.94 -12.46 -2.18
C TRP A 13 5.14 -11.83 -2.86
N ASN A 14 6.25 -11.67 -2.13
CA ASN A 14 7.47 -11.08 -2.67
C ASN A 14 8.07 -11.92 -3.80
N ALA A 15 8.06 -13.25 -3.70
CA ALA A 15 8.51 -14.14 -4.77
C ALA A 15 7.64 -14.03 -6.03
N ARG A 16 6.33 -13.77 -5.89
CA ARG A 16 5.43 -13.50 -7.02
C ARG A 16 5.75 -12.15 -7.66
N THR A 17 5.86 -11.09 -6.86
CA THR A 17 6.20 -9.75 -7.37
C THR A 17 7.57 -9.74 -8.04
N GLU A 18 8.56 -10.41 -7.46
CA GLU A 18 9.89 -10.56 -8.05
C GLU A 18 9.85 -11.25 -9.41
N TRP A 19 9.04 -12.31 -9.56
CA TRP A 19 8.87 -12.93 -10.87
C TRP A 19 8.22 -12.00 -11.90
N LEU A 20 7.21 -11.21 -11.50
CA LEU A 20 6.59 -10.22 -12.38
C LEU A 20 7.63 -9.18 -12.84
N GLU A 21 8.41 -8.65 -11.90
CA GLU A 21 9.47 -7.68 -12.17
C GLU A 21 10.54 -8.25 -13.12
N GLN A 22 11.00 -9.49 -12.89
CA GLN A 22 11.99 -10.15 -13.75
C GLN A 22 11.44 -10.42 -15.15
N THR A 23 10.22 -10.92 -15.25
CA THR A 23 9.56 -11.27 -16.52
C THR A 23 9.31 -10.03 -17.38
N LEU A 24 8.95 -8.91 -16.76
CA LEU A 24 8.68 -7.64 -17.44
C LEU A 24 9.92 -6.75 -17.58
N HIS A 25 11.10 -7.22 -17.15
CA HIS A 25 12.31 -6.41 -17.06
C HIS A 25 12.07 -5.05 -16.38
N SER A 26 11.25 -5.05 -15.33
CA SER A 26 10.90 -3.83 -14.61
C SER A 26 12.13 -3.22 -13.98
N THR A 27 12.31 -1.91 -14.16
CA THR A 27 13.39 -1.15 -13.52
C THR A 27 13.13 -0.86 -12.05
N PHE A 28 11.99 -1.29 -11.52
CA PHE A 28 11.53 -0.96 -10.17
C PHE A 28 11.38 -2.24 -9.37
N LEU A 29 11.89 -2.23 -8.14
CA LEU A 29 11.75 -3.32 -7.19
C LEU A 29 10.94 -2.82 -6.00
N TRP A 30 9.79 -3.42 -5.71
CA TRP A 30 9.02 -3.11 -4.51
C TRP A 30 8.70 -4.40 -3.75
N ARG A 31 9.07 -4.44 -2.47
CA ARG A 31 8.82 -5.58 -1.59
C ARG A 31 7.75 -5.25 -0.55
N VAL A 32 6.80 -6.16 -0.40
CA VAL A 32 5.74 -6.15 0.60
C VAL A 32 6.32 -6.49 1.95
N LYS A 33 6.05 -5.63 2.93
CA LYS A 33 6.25 -5.96 4.34
C LYS A 33 4.95 -6.53 4.89
N TYR A 34 5.07 -7.47 5.80
CA TYR A 34 3.91 -7.93 6.54
C TYR A 34 3.34 -6.81 7.43
N SER A 35 2.02 -6.58 7.34
CA SER A 35 1.26 -5.76 8.27
C SER A 35 0.26 -6.64 9.02
N LYS A 36 0.24 -6.53 10.36
CA LYS A 36 -0.67 -7.31 11.22
C LYS A 36 -2.14 -7.03 10.95
N ASN A 37 -2.46 -5.86 10.42
CA ASN A 37 -3.83 -5.38 10.22
C ASN A 37 -4.35 -5.68 8.81
N GLN A 38 -3.64 -6.52 8.05
CA GLN A 38 -4.02 -7.00 6.74
C GLN A 38 -4.08 -8.54 6.76
N PRO A 39 -5.06 -9.13 7.47
CA PRO A 39 -5.20 -10.58 7.47
C PRO A 39 -5.53 -11.07 6.07
N CYS A 40 -5.05 -12.26 5.75
CA CYS A 40 -5.26 -12.85 4.44
C CYS A 40 -6.63 -13.48 4.38
N THR A 41 -7.24 -13.37 3.22
CA THR A 41 -8.58 -13.88 2.95
C THR A 41 -8.57 -14.60 1.63
N LEU A 42 -9.65 -15.33 1.37
CA LEU A 42 -9.89 -15.89 0.05
C LEU A 42 -10.09 -14.70 -0.91
N SER A 43 -9.09 -14.46 -1.76
CA SER A 43 -9.07 -13.31 -2.67
C SER A 43 -10.01 -13.54 -3.84
N LEU A 44 -10.76 -12.49 -4.19
CA LEU A 44 -11.60 -12.48 -5.39
C LEU A 44 -10.77 -12.24 -6.67
N GLY A 45 -9.50 -11.83 -6.53
CA GLY A 45 -8.58 -11.64 -7.65
C GLY A 45 -8.75 -10.28 -8.31
N ASP A 46 -9.05 -10.27 -9.62
CA ASP A 46 -9.29 -9.05 -10.40
C ASP A 46 -10.75 -8.63 -10.26
N VAL A 47 -11.10 -7.98 -9.14
CA VAL A 47 -12.44 -7.41 -8.94
C VAL A 47 -12.56 -6.11 -9.71
N ARG A 48 -13.59 -5.99 -10.56
CA ARG A 48 -13.90 -4.80 -11.34
C ARG A 48 -15.24 -4.20 -10.96
N LEU A 49 -15.43 -2.90 -11.24
CA LEU A 49 -16.70 -2.23 -10.99
C LEU A 49 -17.83 -2.80 -11.87
N SER A 50 -17.50 -3.34 -13.04
CA SER A 50 -18.45 -4.05 -13.91
C SER A 50 -18.99 -5.36 -13.34
N ASP A 51 -18.31 -5.92 -12.35
CA ASP A 51 -18.71 -7.17 -11.71
C ASP A 51 -19.84 -6.96 -10.68
N VAL A 52 -20.06 -5.72 -10.27
CA VAL A 52 -21.13 -5.34 -9.35
C VAL A 52 -22.33 -4.89 -10.16
N SER A 53 -23.46 -5.59 -10.04
CA SER A 53 -24.73 -5.17 -10.65
C SER A 53 -25.84 -5.22 -9.62
N ASP A 54 -26.44 -4.07 -9.28
CA ASP A 54 -27.54 -3.90 -8.31
C ASP A 54 -27.44 -4.85 -7.10
N ASP A 55 -28.11 -6.00 -7.14
CA ASP A 55 -28.18 -6.97 -6.04
C ASP A 55 -27.26 -8.21 -6.19
N SER A 56 -26.42 -8.27 -7.24
CA SER A 56 -25.58 -9.43 -7.52
C SER A 56 -24.13 -9.08 -7.81
N LEU A 57 -23.22 -9.88 -7.27
CA LEU A 57 -21.80 -9.88 -7.60
C LEU A 57 -21.51 -10.98 -8.62
N ARG A 58 -20.96 -10.61 -9.78
CA ARG A 58 -20.53 -11.55 -10.81
C ARG A 58 -19.06 -11.89 -10.59
N ILE A 59 -18.78 -13.11 -10.15
CA ILE A 59 -17.40 -13.60 -10.07
C ILE A 59 -16.98 -14.06 -11.46
N GLY A 60 -16.19 -13.24 -12.13
CA GLY A 60 -15.68 -13.50 -13.47
C GLY A 60 -14.64 -14.62 -13.53
N ARG A 61 -14.17 -14.92 -14.74
CA ARG A 61 -13.02 -15.81 -14.92
C ARG A 61 -11.76 -15.13 -14.36
N PRO A 62 -10.80 -15.89 -13.81
CA PRO A 62 -9.51 -15.34 -13.44
C PRO A 62 -8.87 -14.61 -14.62
N ARG A 63 -8.16 -13.53 -14.32
CA ARG A 63 -7.44 -12.74 -15.32
C ARG A 63 -6.37 -13.59 -16.01
N LEU A 64 -5.98 -13.24 -17.23
CA LEU A 64 -4.98 -13.99 -18.00
C LEU A 64 -3.64 -14.09 -17.26
N ALA A 65 -3.22 -13.03 -16.57
CA ALA A 65 -2.00 -13.02 -15.77
C ALA A 65 -2.00 -14.09 -14.67
N ASP A 66 -3.17 -14.40 -14.10
CA ASP A 66 -3.30 -15.42 -13.06
C ASP A 66 -3.26 -16.84 -13.63
N ALA A 67 -3.60 -17.01 -14.91
CA ALA A 67 -3.36 -18.25 -15.64
C ALA A 67 -1.88 -18.42 -16.02
N LEU A 68 -1.17 -17.33 -16.36
CA LEU A 68 0.27 -17.35 -16.65
C LEU A 68 1.10 -17.68 -15.40
N ARG A 69 0.66 -17.22 -14.22
CA ARG A 69 1.23 -17.64 -12.94
C ARG A 69 0.14 -17.80 -11.89
N THR A 70 -0.15 -19.05 -11.57
CA THR A 70 -1.13 -19.44 -10.55
C THR A 70 -0.76 -18.90 -9.17
N HIS A 71 -1.75 -18.51 -8.39
CA HIS A 71 -1.54 -18.12 -6.99
C HIS A 71 -1.10 -19.33 -6.16
N THR A 72 -0.03 -19.16 -5.39
CA THR A 72 0.50 -20.19 -4.49
C THR A 72 0.22 -19.87 -3.02
N CYS A 73 -0.49 -18.78 -2.76
CA CYS A 73 -0.87 -18.30 -1.44
C CYS A 73 -2.13 -17.43 -1.51
N GLU A 74 -2.79 -17.28 -0.36
CA GLU A 74 -3.85 -16.30 -0.17
C GLU A 74 -3.28 -14.88 -0.11
N PHE A 75 -4.12 -13.89 -0.35
CA PHE A 75 -3.75 -12.48 -0.35
C PHE A 75 -4.57 -11.70 0.68
N PRO A 76 -4.07 -10.55 1.15
CA PRO A 76 -4.89 -9.67 1.96
C PRO A 76 -6.03 -9.10 1.13
N ALA A 77 -7.19 -8.88 1.78
CA ALA A 77 -8.36 -8.24 1.17
C ALA A 77 -8.04 -6.86 0.56
N MET A 78 -6.97 -6.21 1.04
CA MET A 78 -6.41 -4.98 0.49
C MET A 78 -6.04 -5.09 -1.00
N ARG A 79 -5.70 -6.29 -1.47
CA ARG A 79 -5.37 -6.55 -2.87
C ARG A 79 -6.58 -6.45 -3.78
N ASP A 80 -7.73 -6.94 -3.32
CA ASP A 80 -9.01 -6.84 -4.04
C ASP A 80 -9.53 -5.39 -4.01
N LEU A 81 -9.34 -4.66 -2.91
CA LEU A 81 -9.59 -3.21 -2.88
C LEU A 81 -8.69 -2.47 -3.89
N ALA A 82 -7.42 -2.84 -3.97
CA ALA A 82 -6.50 -2.25 -4.93
C ALA A 82 -6.86 -2.56 -6.39
N SER A 83 -7.43 -3.74 -6.69
CA SER A 83 -7.94 -4.03 -8.03
C SER A 83 -9.11 -3.11 -8.40
N LEU A 84 -10.05 -2.88 -7.48
CA LEU A 84 -11.16 -1.94 -7.67
C LEU A 84 -10.69 -0.49 -7.87
N VAL A 85 -9.72 -0.05 -7.07
CA VAL A 85 -9.13 1.29 -7.16
C VAL A 85 -8.37 1.47 -8.48
N HIS A 86 -7.68 0.43 -8.93
CA HIS A 86 -7.01 0.41 -10.23
C HIS A 86 -8.03 0.40 -11.39
N ASP A 87 -9.11 -0.36 -11.27
CA ASP A 87 -10.20 -0.40 -12.24
C ASP A 87 -10.90 0.96 -12.38
N LEU A 88 -11.14 1.65 -11.27
CA LEU A 88 -11.63 3.03 -11.25
C LEU A 88 -10.68 3.96 -12.03
N SER A 89 -9.36 3.75 -11.91
CA SER A 89 -8.36 4.54 -12.65
C SER A 89 -8.40 4.24 -14.15
N ARG A 90 -8.62 2.97 -14.55
CA ARG A 90 -8.85 2.58 -15.95
C ARG A 90 -10.11 3.23 -16.53
N ILE A 91 -11.23 3.14 -15.80
CA ILE A 91 -12.50 3.74 -16.21
C ILE A 91 -12.32 5.25 -16.35
N HIS A 92 -11.71 5.91 -15.36
CA HIS A 92 -11.42 7.34 -15.41
C HIS A 92 -10.61 7.72 -16.65
N HIS A 93 -9.52 6.99 -16.95
CA HIS A 93 -8.70 7.23 -18.14
C HIS A 93 -9.45 7.03 -19.46
N SER A 94 -10.32 6.01 -19.53
CA SER A 94 -11.13 5.74 -20.73
C SER A 94 -12.34 6.67 -20.90
N SER A 95 -12.79 7.28 -19.80
CA SER A 95 -13.97 8.13 -19.77
C SER A 95 -13.61 9.60 -20.01
N THR A 96 -14.42 10.31 -20.79
CA THR A 96 -14.30 11.76 -20.97
C THR A 96 -14.93 12.53 -19.78
N THR A 97 -14.71 12.05 -18.56
CA THR A 97 -15.31 12.65 -17.35
C THR A 97 -14.54 13.89 -16.92
N THR A 98 -15.25 14.88 -16.39
CA THR A 98 -14.65 16.06 -15.75
C THR A 98 -14.39 15.85 -14.26
N LEU A 99 -14.86 14.73 -13.70
CA LEU A 99 -14.68 14.41 -12.28
C LEU A 99 -13.21 14.13 -11.97
N GLU A 100 -12.72 14.68 -10.87
CA GLU A 100 -11.37 14.40 -10.39
C GLU A 100 -11.26 12.96 -9.86
N LEU A 101 -10.14 12.29 -10.12
CA LEU A 101 -9.92 10.91 -9.68
C LEU A 101 -9.79 10.78 -8.15
N THR A 102 -9.16 11.76 -7.49
CA THR A 102 -8.90 11.74 -6.04
C THR A 102 -10.18 11.64 -5.20
N PRO A 103 -11.23 12.46 -5.40
CA PRO A 103 -12.48 12.31 -4.64
C PRO A 103 -13.20 10.99 -4.93
N LEU A 104 -13.11 10.46 -6.15
CA LEU A 104 -13.68 9.14 -6.48
C LEU A 104 -12.98 8.01 -5.71
N ARG A 105 -11.65 8.06 -5.65
CA ARG A 105 -10.84 7.11 -4.86
C ARG A 105 -11.15 7.24 -3.36
N LEU A 106 -11.30 8.46 -2.86
CA LEU A 106 -11.67 8.71 -1.46
C LEU A 106 -13.03 8.09 -1.14
N ALA A 107 -14.05 8.34 -1.98
CA ALA A 107 -15.39 7.77 -1.78
C ALA A 107 -15.38 6.23 -1.77
N LEU A 108 -14.59 5.60 -2.65
CA LEU A 108 -14.42 4.15 -2.66
C LEU A 108 -13.76 3.63 -1.37
N ILE A 109 -12.71 4.31 -0.90
CA ILE A 109 -12.01 3.96 0.34
C ILE A 109 -12.92 4.17 1.57
N GLU A 110 -13.69 5.24 1.61
CA GLU A 110 -14.67 5.50 2.68
C GLU A 110 -15.79 4.46 2.68
N GLY A 111 -16.30 4.09 1.50
CA GLY A 111 -17.26 2.99 1.33
C GLY A 111 -16.71 1.68 1.88
N TRP A 112 -15.46 1.34 1.56
CA TRP A 112 -14.76 0.18 2.13
C TRP A 112 -14.64 0.27 3.65
N LYS A 113 -14.15 1.41 4.18
CA LYS A 113 -13.97 1.60 5.63
C LYS A 113 -15.30 1.52 6.40
N SER A 114 -16.42 1.89 5.78
CA SER A 114 -17.74 1.86 6.41
C SER A 114 -18.31 0.44 6.59
N THR A 115 -17.86 -0.52 5.77
CA THR A 115 -18.43 -1.87 5.70
C THR A 115 -17.44 -2.97 6.09
N ALA A 116 -16.14 -2.75 5.89
CA ALA A 116 -15.09 -3.71 6.20
C ALA A 116 -14.89 -3.90 7.72
N PRO A 117 -14.38 -5.05 8.17
CA PRO A 117 -13.96 -5.25 9.55
C PRO A 117 -13.01 -4.16 10.03
N THR A 118 -13.10 -3.80 11.31
CA THR A 118 -12.36 -2.68 11.92
C THR A 118 -10.85 -2.80 11.75
N GLU A 119 -10.30 -4.02 11.77
CA GLU A 119 -8.88 -4.27 11.52
C GLU A 119 -8.46 -3.84 10.10
N TRP A 120 -9.28 -4.14 9.10
CA TRP A 120 -8.99 -3.88 7.67
C TRP A 120 -9.25 -2.43 7.31
N ALA A 121 -10.15 -1.77 8.04
CA ALA A 121 -10.46 -0.35 7.90
C ALA A 121 -9.46 0.57 8.63
N SER A 122 -8.55 0.00 9.43
CA SER A 122 -7.60 0.77 10.24
C SER A 122 -6.62 1.58 9.38
N ASP A 123 -6.20 2.74 9.86
CA ASP A 123 -5.21 3.58 9.15
C ASP A 123 -3.86 2.86 8.96
N GLU A 124 -3.55 1.91 9.84
CA GLU A 124 -2.37 1.04 9.72
C GLU A 124 -2.49 0.02 8.58
N ALA A 125 -3.70 -0.42 8.21
CA ALA A 125 -3.92 -1.27 7.05
C ALA A 125 -3.70 -0.49 5.73
N PHE A 126 -4.02 0.80 5.72
CA PHE A 126 -3.77 1.70 4.58
C PHE A 126 -2.34 2.29 4.56
N TYR A 127 -1.56 2.10 5.63
CA TYR A 127 -0.27 2.73 5.81
C TYR A 127 0.78 2.25 4.79
N SER A 128 1.14 3.14 3.88
CA SER A 128 2.02 2.85 2.73
C SER A 128 3.42 2.37 3.12
N HIS A 129 3.97 2.85 4.25
CA HIS A 129 5.28 2.39 4.74
C HIS A 129 5.29 0.93 5.22
N SER A 130 4.12 0.35 5.53
CA SER A 130 3.96 -1.05 5.96
C SER A 130 3.47 -1.99 4.85
N GLY A 131 3.41 -1.54 3.59
CA GLY A 131 2.84 -2.36 2.51
C GLY A 131 1.32 -2.23 2.36
N GLY A 132 0.79 -1.03 2.64
CA GLY A 132 -0.61 -0.64 2.43
C GLY A 132 -1.11 -0.81 0.98
N MET A 133 -2.26 -0.23 0.66
CA MET A 133 -2.93 -0.36 -0.66
C MET A 133 -2.00 -0.12 -1.87
N ALA A 134 -1.06 0.81 -1.74
CA ALA A 134 -0.16 1.24 -2.81
C ALA A 134 0.67 0.09 -3.43
N ILE A 135 1.13 -0.87 -2.63
CA ILE A 135 1.92 -1.98 -3.18
C ILE A 135 1.08 -2.96 -4.00
N TRP A 136 -0.18 -3.13 -3.59
CA TRP A 136 -1.12 -3.97 -4.29
C TRP A 136 -1.58 -3.29 -5.59
N GLU A 137 -1.77 -1.97 -5.58
CA GLU A 137 -2.04 -1.20 -6.81
C GLU A 137 -0.86 -1.29 -7.80
N TYR A 138 0.38 -1.26 -7.29
CA TYR A 138 1.58 -1.55 -8.09
C TYR A 138 1.55 -2.96 -8.70
N GLU A 139 1.19 -3.99 -7.92
CA GLU A 139 1.02 -5.35 -8.46
C GLU A 139 -0.02 -5.39 -9.58
N GLN A 140 -1.17 -4.74 -9.39
CA GLN A 140 -2.23 -4.69 -10.42
C GLN A 140 -1.75 -4.04 -11.71
N CYS A 141 -0.95 -2.97 -11.63
CA CYS A 141 -0.34 -2.35 -12.81
C CYS A 141 0.64 -3.29 -13.53
N LEU A 142 1.47 -4.04 -12.80
CA LEU A 142 2.37 -5.02 -13.41
C LEU A 142 1.60 -6.14 -14.11
N LEU A 143 0.52 -6.62 -13.50
CA LEU A 143 -0.32 -7.66 -14.09
C LEU A 143 -0.99 -7.17 -15.38
N ASP A 144 -1.44 -5.91 -15.45
CA ASP A 144 -2.00 -5.33 -16.68
C ASP A 144 -0.95 -5.26 -17.80
N VAL A 145 0.29 -4.86 -17.47
CA VAL A 145 1.42 -4.86 -18.42
C VAL A 145 1.73 -6.29 -18.90
N LEU A 146 1.69 -7.28 -18.03
CA LEU A 146 1.88 -8.68 -18.40
C LEU A 146 0.81 -9.16 -19.40
N GLU A 147 -0.45 -8.83 -19.16
CA GLU A 147 -1.55 -9.21 -20.06
C GLU A 147 -1.46 -8.51 -21.40
N ALA A 148 -1.16 -7.21 -21.40
CA ALA A 148 -0.98 -6.44 -22.62
C ALA A 148 0.22 -6.94 -23.45
N THR A 149 1.30 -7.34 -22.79
CA THR A 149 2.48 -7.95 -23.42
C THR A 149 2.13 -9.32 -24.02
N SER A 150 1.39 -10.16 -23.27
CA SER A 150 0.93 -11.46 -23.75
C SER A 150 -0.01 -11.34 -24.95
N ASN A 151 -0.87 -10.32 -24.97
CA ASN A 151 -1.82 -10.07 -26.05
C ASN A 151 -1.24 -9.19 -27.17
N GLN A 152 0.03 -8.78 -27.08
CA GLN A 152 0.70 -7.86 -28.02
C GLN A 152 -0.13 -6.57 -28.28
N SER A 153 -0.86 -6.11 -27.27
CA SER A 153 -1.89 -5.05 -27.40
C SER A 153 -1.36 -3.62 -27.20
N GLY A 154 -0.04 -3.46 -27.09
CA GLY A 154 0.60 -2.17 -26.81
C GLY A 154 0.67 -1.84 -25.31
N ALA A 155 1.07 -0.61 -24.98
CA ALA A 155 1.23 -0.16 -23.59
C ALA A 155 -0.15 0.05 -22.93
N PRO A 156 -0.47 -0.66 -21.83
CA PRO A 156 -1.76 -0.46 -21.15
C PRO A 156 -1.73 0.82 -20.33
N GLU A 157 -2.54 1.80 -20.73
CA GLU A 157 -2.80 3.00 -19.93
C GLU A 157 -4.03 2.80 -19.03
N PRO A 158 -4.04 3.32 -17.78
CA PRO A 158 -3.03 4.18 -17.15
C PRO A 158 -1.95 3.41 -16.37
N ALA A 159 -1.81 2.09 -16.57
CA ALA A 159 -0.88 1.27 -15.78
C ALA A 159 0.59 1.67 -16.02
N VAL A 160 0.99 1.89 -17.27
CA VAL A 160 2.37 2.29 -17.62
C VAL A 160 2.71 3.68 -17.08
N THR A 161 1.81 4.65 -17.24
CA THR A 161 1.99 5.99 -16.64
C THR A 161 2.10 5.90 -15.12
N THR A 162 1.24 5.13 -14.46
CA THR A 162 1.30 4.93 -13.00
C THR A 162 2.63 4.33 -12.55
N LEU A 163 3.13 3.30 -13.26
CA LEU A 163 4.41 2.65 -12.99
C LEU A 163 5.59 3.63 -13.10
N ALA A 164 5.55 4.60 -14.03
CA ALA A 164 6.61 5.60 -14.18
C ALA A 164 6.79 6.48 -12.92
N TYR A 165 5.72 6.70 -12.14
CA TYR A 165 5.77 7.50 -10.91
C TYR A 165 6.16 6.70 -9.66
N VAL A 166 6.21 5.37 -9.73
CA VAL A 166 6.55 4.51 -8.58
C VAL A 166 7.93 4.83 -8.02
N LYS A 167 8.91 5.15 -8.88
CA LYS A 167 10.26 5.53 -8.43
C LYS A 167 10.27 6.81 -7.61
N ALA A 168 9.53 7.83 -8.03
CA ALA A 168 9.41 9.07 -7.29
C ALA A 168 8.73 8.84 -5.93
N TYR A 169 7.68 8.01 -5.92
CA TYR A 169 6.98 7.60 -4.72
C TYR A 169 7.90 6.85 -3.73
N GLN A 170 8.65 5.86 -4.21
CA GLN A 170 9.63 5.12 -3.40
C GLN A 170 10.74 6.03 -2.86
N LYS A 171 11.27 6.94 -3.68
CA LYS A 171 12.29 7.91 -3.25
C LYS A 171 11.78 8.80 -2.12
N ARG A 172 10.54 9.30 -2.23
CA ARG A 172 9.90 10.10 -1.18
C ARG A 172 9.72 9.30 0.10
N MET A 173 9.21 8.07 0.01
CA MET A 173 9.09 7.19 1.18
C MET A 173 10.45 6.88 1.82
N PHE A 174 11.50 6.69 1.04
CA PHE A 174 12.85 6.47 1.55
C PHE A 174 13.38 7.71 2.27
N SER A 175 13.22 8.90 1.68
CA SER A 175 13.59 10.18 2.30
C SER A 175 12.91 10.38 3.66
N ASN A 176 11.61 10.04 3.75
CA ASN A 176 10.85 10.16 4.99
C ASN A 176 11.38 9.26 6.13
N ARG A 177 12.05 8.14 5.82
CA ARG A 177 12.64 7.24 6.85
C ARG A 177 13.70 7.95 7.70
N THR A 178 14.28 9.05 7.21
CA THR A 178 15.21 9.89 7.97
C THR A 178 14.55 10.43 9.24
N PHE A 179 13.29 10.89 9.17
CA PHE A 179 12.54 11.35 10.34
C PHE A 179 12.24 10.21 11.32
N GLY A 180 11.94 9.01 10.79
CA GLY A 180 11.81 7.80 11.60
C GLY A 180 13.10 7.43 12.33
N ALA A 181 14.24 7.48 11.64
CA ALA A 181 15.56 7.21 12.23
C ALA A 181 15.95 8.25 13.29
N LEU A 182 15.71 9.54 13.02
CA LEU A 182 15.93 10.62 14.00
C LEU A 182 15.05 10.46 15.24
N SER A 183 13.79 10.04 15.06
CA SER A 183 12.90 9.72 16.19
C SER A 183 13.46 8.60 17.06
N VAL A 184 13.94 7.51 16.46
CA VAL A 184 14.55 6.40 17.20
C VAL A 184 15.83 6.83 17.92
N MET A 185 16.69 7.60 17.27
CA MET A 185 17.91 8.12 17.90
C MET A 185 17.58 9.03 19.09
N ALA A 186 16.61 9.94 18.95
CA ALA A 186 16.19 10.81 20.04
C ALA A 186 15.62 10.02 21.23
N ALA A 187 14.82 8.97 20.98
CA ALA A 187 14.34 8.08 22.04
C ALA A 187 15.50 7.35 22.72
N PHE A 188 16.44 6.80 21.93
CA PHE A 188 17.60 6.09 22.45
C PHE A 188 18.44 6.98 23.37
N PHE A 189 18.79 8.19 22.94
CA PHE A 189 19.54 9.12 23.78
C PHE A 189 18.78 9.52 25.04
N GLY A 190 17.46 9.75 24.95
CA GLY A 190 16.64 10.05 26.12
C GLY A 190 16.60 8.90 27.14
N ILE A 191 16.36 7.67 26.68
CA ILE A 191 16.26 6.49 27.56
C ILE A 191 17.62 6.14 28.17
N VAL A 192 18.67 6.09 27.36
CA VAL A 192 20.02 5.75 27.83
C VAL A 192 20.54 6.79 28.82
N SER A 193 20.26 8.09 28.56
CA SER A 193 20.64 9.13 29.50
C SER A 193 19.94 8.95 30.86
N LEU A 194 18.64 8.66 30.88
CA LEU A 194 17.91 8.39 32.14
C LEU A 194 18.41 7.15 32.88
N TYR A 195 18.78 6.10 32.14
CA TYR A 195 19.32 4.88 32.73
C TYR A 195 20.68 5.13 33.38
N ASN A 196 21.56 5.87 32.70
CA ASN A 196 22.92 6.12 33.18
C ASN A 196 23.01 7.12 34.34
N THR A 197 22.07 8.05 34.48
CA THR A 197 22.02 8.97 35.63
C THR A 197 21.17 8.46 36.79
N PHE A 198 20.80 7.18 36.86
CA PHE A 198 19.98 6.68 37.96
C PHE A 198 20.76 6.60 39.29
N PRO A 199 20.28 7.20 40.41
CA PRO A 199 19.07 8.02 40.56
C PRO A 199 19.28 9.46 40.07
N PRO A 200 18.40 9.98 39.18
CA PRO A 200 18.65 11.22 38.47
C PRO A 200 18.49 12.45 39.37
N SER A 201 19.42 13.40 39.23
CA SER A 201 19.28 14.72 39.85
C SER A 201 18.24 15.57 39.10
N MET A 202 17.57 16.51 39.79
CA MET A 202 16.54 17.37 39.17
C MET A 202 17.06 18.22 37.99
N VAL A 203 18.38 18.40 37.88
CA VAL A 203 19.04 19.16 36.80
C VAL A 203 19.27 18.31 35.55
N GLU A 204 19.37 16.99 35.69
CA GLU A 204 19.67 16.04 34.60
C GLU A 204 18.42 15.49 33.90
N ILE A 205 17.24 15.71 34.48
CA ILE A 205 15.93 15.23 33.99
C ILE A 205 15.40 15.99 32.74
N PRO A 206 15.59 17.31 32.58
CA PRO A 206 14.99 18.06 31.47
C PRO A 206 15.47 17.64 30.08
N ILE A 207 16.75 17.35 29.90
CA ILE A 207 17.34 17.00 28.60
C ILE A 207 16.79 15.65 28.09
N PRO A 208 16.82 14.55 28.88
CA PRO A 208 16.24 13.27 28.48
C PRO A 208 14.74 13.35 28.17
N LEU A 209 13.96 14.10 28.97
CA LEU A 209 12.54 14.34 28.69
C LEU A 209 12.33 15.08 27.37
N GLY A 210 13.15 16.10 27.11
CA GLY A 210 13.16 16.83 25.83
C GLY A 210 13.45 15.91 24.65
N CYS A 211 14.41 14.99 24.76
CA CYS A 211 14.72 14.00 23.73
C CYS A 211 13.56 13.02 23.49
N ILE A 212 12.88 12.56 24.53
CA ILE A 212 11.70 11.68 24.41
C ILE A 212 10.53 12.43 23.76
N ALA A 213 10.27 13.67 24.15
CA ALA A 213 9.23 14.51 23.55
C ALA A 213 9.52 14.78 22.07
N LEU A 214 10.77 15.10 21.73
CA LEU A 214 11.22 15.28 20.35
C LEU A 214 11.06 13.99 19.54
N SER A 215 11.39 12.83 20.13
CA SER A 215 11.19 11.53 19.50
C SER A 215 9.72 11.30 19.14
N TYR A 216 8.80 11.53 20.08
CA TYR A 216 7.36 11.38 19.85
C TYR A 216 6.86 12.33 18.75
N TRP A 217 7.31 13.59 18.77
CA TRP A 217 6.97 14.57 17.74
C TRP A 217 7.48 14.15 16.36
N LEU A 218 8.75 13.76 16.23
CA LEU A 218 9.35 13.27 14.98
C LEU A 218 8.64 12.01 14.48
N HIS A 219 8.25 11.09 15.36
CA HIS A 219 7.49 9.90 14.99
C HIS A 219 6.11 10.26 14.41
N ARG A 220 5.43 11.23 15.03
CA ARG A 220 4.13 11.72 14.54
C ARG A 220 4.26 12.40 13.19
N VAL A 221 5.31 13.19 12.98
CA VAL A 221 5.64 13.80 11.69
C VAL A 221 5.90 12.70 10.64
N TYR A 222 6.72 11.70 10.98
CA TYR A 222 6.99 10.56 10.11
C TYR A 222 5.71 9.81 9.70
N LYS A 223 4.79 9.53 10.64
CA LYS A 223 3.49 8.91 10.33
C LYS A 223 2.64 9.78 9.38
N ARG A 224 2.59 11.09 9.62
CA ARG A 224 1.84 12.05 8.77
C ARG A 224 2.42 12.24 7.38
N MET A 225 3.71 11.97 7.20
CA MET A 225 4.38 12.07 5.89
C MET A 225 4.11 10.85 4.99
N SER A 226 3.45 9.81 5.48
CA SER A 226 2.98 8.72 4.62
C SER A 226 2.04 9.27 3.57
N PRO A 227 2.27 8.97 2.28
CA PRO A 227 1.34 9.37 1.23
C PRO A 227 -0.04 8.79 1.53
N PRO A 228 -1.10 9.60 1.43
CA PRO A 228 -2.44 9.14 1.73
C PRO A 228 -2.95 8.21 0.60
N PRO A 229 -3.78 7.21 0.93
CA PRO A 229 -4.17 6.15 -0.01
C PRO A 229 -5.04 6.64 -1.18
N GLU A 230 -5.82 7.70 -0.98
CA GLU A 230 -6.69 8.27 -2.00
C GLU A 230 -5.93 8.99 -3.12
N ARG A 231 -4.69 9.43 -2.87
CA ARG A 231 -3.89 10.13 -3.88
C ARG A 231 -3.23 9.13 -4.84
N PRO A 232 -3.48 9.25 -6.16
CA PRO A 232 -2.83 8.39 -7.15
C PRO A 232 -1.32 8.69 -7.21
N PHE A 233 -0.54 7.71 -7.67
CA PHE A 233 0.91 7.87 -7.82
C PHE A 233 1.31 9.07 -8.69
N THR A 234 0.51 9.37 -9.72
CA THR A 234 0.75 10.45 -10.69
C THR A 234 0.76 11.85 -10.05
N GLN A 235 0.02 12.05 -8.95
CA GLN A 235 -0.03 13.34 -8.24
C GLN A 235 1.04 13.49 -7.15
N LEU A 236 1.77 12.42 -6.84
CA LEU A 236 2.75 12.38 -5.75
C LEU A 236 4.19 12.59 -6.23
N GLY A 237 4.41 12.59 -7.54
CA GLY A 237 5.70 12.77 -8.20
C GLY A 237 6.14 14.22 -8.41
N ILE A 238 5.36 15.20 -7.93
CA ILE A 238 5.68 16.63 -7.91
C ILE A 238 6.07 17.04 -6.49
#